data_AF-A0A957ZWV8-F1
#
_entry.id   AF-A0A957ZWV8-F1
#
_cell.length_a   1.000
_cell.length_b   1.000
_cell.length_c   1.000
_cell.angle_alpha   90.00
_cell.angle_beta   90.00
_cell.angle_gamma   90.00
#
_symmetry.space_group_name_H-M   'P 1'
#
loop_
_entity.id
_entity.type
_entity.pdbx_description
1 polymer ?
#
loop_
_entity_poly.entity_id
_entity_poly.type
_entity_poly.pdbx_seq_one_letter_code
_entity_poly.pdbx_strand_id
1 'polypeptide(L)' 'MLTQAMALKDEIIRLRRDIHQHPELSFQEVRTAKLVADTLAEIGYADIRTQVGRTGVVAQIGTGDGPTIGIRADMD' A
#
# COMPACT_ATOMS: atom_id res chain seq x y z
N MET A 1 -7.71 -17.15 -8.89
CA MET A 1 -6.89 -16.59 -7.80
C MET A 1 -5.40 -16.65 -8.09
N LEU A 2 -4.74 -17.82 -8.18
CA LEU A 2 -3.28 -17.88 -8.41
C LEU A 2 -2.85 -17.22 -9.74
N THR A 3 -3.58 -17.47 -10.83
CA THR A 3 -3.30 -16.87 -12.14
C THR A 3 -3.38 -15.34 -12.12
N GLN A 4 -4.35 -14.78 -11.38
CA GLN A 4 -4.52 -13.33 -11.23
C GLN A 4 -3.36 -12.72 -10.43
N ALA A 5 -2.93 -13.39 -9.35
CA ALA A 5 -1.77 -12.95 -8.58
C ALA A 5 -0.48 -13.00 -9.42
N MET A 6 -0.30 -14.05 -10.24
CA MET A 6 0.85 -14.15 -11.15
C MET A 6 0.85 -13.08 -12.24
N ALA A 7 -0.33 -12.62 -12.69
CA ALA A 7 -0.44 -11.54 -13.67
C ALA A 7 0.07 -10.19 -13.11
N LEU A 8 0.10 -10.01 -11.79
CA LEU A 8 0.61 -8.79 -11.13
C LEU A 8 2.12 -8.85 -10.84
N LYS A 9 2.80 -9.95 -11.17
CA LYS A 9 4.20 -10.20 -10.78
C LYS A 9 5.14 -9.07 -11.18
N ASP A 10 5.07 -8.62 -12.43
CA ASP A 10 6.01 -7.63 -12.95
C ASP A 10 5.78 -6.26 -12.30
N GLU A 11 4.53 -5.92 -12.00
CA GLU A 11 4.16 -4.68 -11.31
C GLU A 11 4.64 -4.69 -9.85
N ILE A 12 4.48 -5.81 -9.15
CA ILE A 12 5.02 -5.99 -7.79
C ILE A 12 6.55 -5.87 -7.80
N ILE A 13 7.22 -6.47 -8.79
CA ILE A 13 8.68 -6.35 -8.95
C ILE A 13 9.09 -4.90 -9.21
N ARG A 14 8.33 -4.16 -10.04
CA ARG A 14 8.55 -2.74 -10.33
C ARG A 14 8.47 -1.90 -9.06
N LEU A 15 7.38 -2.02 -8.30
CA LEU A 15 7.20 -1.30 -7.03
C LEU A 15 8.30 -1.64 -6.02
N ARG A 16 8.64 -2.92 -5.87
CA ARG A 16 9.72 -3.36 -4.97
C ARG A 16 11.07 -2.74 -5.36
N ARG A 17 11.40 -2.70 -6.65
CA ARG A 17 12.65 -2.07 -7.12
C ARG A 17 12.65 -0.57 -6.87
N ASP A 18 11.54 0.11 -7.13
CA ASP A 18 11.42 1.55 -6.90
C ASP A 18 11.63 1.92 -5.43
N ILE A 19 10.97 1.23 -4.50
CA ILE A 19 11.12 1.44 -3.06
C ILE A 19 12.57 1.14 -2.63
N HIS A 20 13.15 0.05 -3.13
CA HIS A 20 14.52 -0.33 -2.79
C HIS A 20 15.58 0.64 -3.32
N GLN A 21 15.31 1.34 -4.43
CA GLN A 21 16.20 2.36 -4.99
C GLN A 21 16.07 3.72 -4.28
N HIS A 22 14.97 3.96 -3.56
CA HIS A 22 14.69 5.21 -2.86
C HIS A 22 14.32 4.95 -1.40
N PRO A 23 15.23 4.35 -0.59
CA PRO A 23 14.94 4.08 0.81
C PRO A 23 14.79 5.38 1.59
N GLU A 24 13.88 5.36 2.56
CA GLU A 24 13.64 6.46 3.49
C GLU A 24 13.91 5.98 4.93
N LEU A 25 14.21 6.91 5.84
CA LEU A 25 14.44 6.59 7.25
C LEU A 25 13.12 6.42 7.99
N SER A 26 13.17 5.69 9.10
CA SER A 26 12.04 5.58 10.03
C SER A 26 11.46 6.96 10.39
N PHE A 27 10.14 7.07 10.31
CA PHE A 27 9.33 8.28 10.49
C PHE A 27 9.52 9.39 9.45
N GLN A 28 10.18 9.10 8.33
CA GLN A 28 10.46 10.02 7.23
C GLN A 28 10.08 9.45 5.85
N GLU A 29 9.24 8.42 5.81
CA GLU A 29 8.81 7.66 4.61
C GLU A 29 7.78 8.43 3.76
N VAL A 30 8.03 9.71 3.47
CA VAL A 30 7.08 10.62 2.82
C VAL A 30 6.80 10.18 1.38
N ARG A 31 7.84 9.83 0.63
CA ARG A 31 7.74 9.36 -0.76
C ARG A 31 7.08 8.00 -0.83
N THR A 32 7.48 7.08 0.05
CA THR A 32 6.98 5.70 0.09
C THR A 32 5.52 5.67 0.51
N ALA A 33 5.13 6.45 1.52
CA ALA A 33 3.73 6.61 1.91
C ALA A 33 2.87 7.18 0.76
N LYS A 34 3.40 8.17 0.02
CA LYS A 34 2.73 8.72 -1.16
C LYS A 34 2.56 7.66 -2.25
N LEU A 35 3.62 6.92 -2.57
CA LEU A 35 3.58 5.85 -3.57
C LEU A 35 2.52 4.79 -3.22
N VAL A 36 2.45 4.38 -1.95
CA VAL A 36 1.45 3.41 -1.48
C VAL A 36 0.03 3.97 -1.62
N ALA A 37 -0.21 5.21 -1.20
CA ALA A 37 -1.52 5.84 -1.31
C ALA A 37 -1.97 5.99 -2.78
N ASP A 38 -1.07 6.44 -3.66
CA ASP A 38 -1.34 6.60 -5.09
C ASP A 38 -1.64 5.23 -5.73
N THR A 39 -0.83 4.20 -5.43
CA THR A 39 -1.04 2.83 -5.95
C THR A 39 -2.39 2.25 -5.49
N LEU A 40 -2.78 2.47 -4.22
CA LEU A 40 -4.08 2.02 -3.69
C LEU A 40 -5.25 2.70 -4.41
N ALA A 41 -5.13 4.00 -4.70
CA ALA A 41 -6.14 4.73 -5.45
C ALA A 41 -6.25 4.22 -6.89
N GLU A 42 -5.12 3.97 -7.56
CA GLU A 42 -5.07 3.44 -8.94
C GLU A 42 -5.74 2.06 -9.06
N ILE A 43 -5.62 1.20 -8.06
CA ILE A 43 -6.25 -0.13 -8.05
C ILE A 43 -7.70 -0.12 -7.51
N GLY A 44 -8.27 1.06 -7.24
CA GLY A 44 -9.69 1.24 -6.99
C GLY A 44 -10.13 1.28 -5.52
N TYR A 45 -9.21 1.47 -4.56
CA TYR A 45 -9.62 1.76 -3.18
C TYR A 45 -10.18 3.18 -3.09
N ALA A 46 -11.38 3.31 -2.52
CA ALA A 46 -12.05 4.59 -2.33
C ALA A 46 -11.84 5.19 -0.93
N ASP A 47 -11.71 4.35 0.09
CA ASP A 47 -11.42 4.79 1.46
C ASP A 47 -9.94 4.59 1.76
N ILE A 48 -9.16 5.66 1.58
CA ILE A 48 -7.73 5.72 1.85
C ILE A 48 -7.47 6.88 2.81
N ARG A 49 -6.83 6.57 3.94
CA ARG A 49 -6.43 7.52 4.97
C ARG A 49 -4.91 7.58 5.02
N THR A 50 -4.35 8.74 4.71
CA THR A 50 -2.92 9.02 4.82
C THR A 50 -2.61 9.75 6.13
N GLN A 51 -1.32 9.91 6.42
CA GLN A 51 -0.82 10.60 7.62
C GLN A 51 -1.26 9.98 8.96
N VAL A 52 -1.59 8.69 8.95
CA VAL A 52 -1.89 7.95 10.18
C VAL A 52 -0.58 7.75 10.94
N GLY A 53 -0.40 8.45 12.06
CA GLY A 53 0.88 8.41 12.78
C GLY A 53 2.05 8.98 11.97
N ARG A 54 1.80 10.07 11.22
CA ARG A 54 2.74 10.82 10.35
C ARG A 54 2.87 10.29 8.92
N THR A 55 3.34 9.05 8.73
CA THR A 55 3.60 8.47 7.40
C THR A 55 2.76 7.23 7.10
N GLY A 56 1.97 6.75 8.07
CA GLY A 56 1.13 5.57 7.86
C GLY A 56 -0.01 5.80 6.87
N VAL A 57 -0.33 4.74 6.13
CA VAL A 57 -1.43 4.67 5.17
C VAL A 57 -2.34 3.51 5.58
N VAL A 58 -3.64 3.78 5.65
CA VAL A 58 -4.68 2.77 5.93
C VAL A 58 -5.71 2.84 4.82
N ALA A 59 -6.01 1.70 4.20
CA ALA A 59 -7.09 1.59 3.23
C ALA A 59 -8.10 0.53 3.65
N GLN A 60 -9.37 0.77 3.33
CA GLN A 60 -10.47 -0.13 3.65
C GLN A 60 -11.23 -0.51 2.39
N ILE A 61 -11.69 -1.76 2.33
CA ILE A 61 -12.57 -2.28 1.28
C ILE A 61 -13.63 -3.16 1.92
N GLY A 62 -14.88 -3.00 1.48
CA GLY A 62 -16.04 -3.72 1.99
C GLY A 62 -17.19 -2.79 2.40
N THR A 63 -18.28 -3.38 2.88
CA THR A 63 -19.49 -2.62 3.28
C THR A 63 -19.44 -2.14 4.73
N GLY A 64 -18.53 -2.67 5.54
CA GLY A 64 -18.49 -2.45 6.99
C GLY A 64 -19.41 -3.40 7.78
N ASP A 65 -20.17 -4.26 7.09
CA ASP A 65 -21.03 -5.25 7.74
C ASP A 65 -20.27 -6.58 7.93
N GLY A 66 -20.24 -7.07 9.17
CA GLY A 66 -19.65 -8.36 9.52
C GLY A 66 -18.21 -8.30 10.03
N PRO A 67 -17.51 -9.44 10.08
CA PRO A 67 -16.16 -9.51 10.64
C PRO A 67 -15.15 -8.74 9.79
N THR A 68 -14.23 -8.03 10.45
CA THR A 68 -13.15 -7.26 9.82
C THR A 68 -11.84 -8.02 9.86
N ILE A 69 -11.09 -8.01 8.75
CA ILE A 69 -9.74 -8.59 8.65
C ILE A 69 -8.73 -7.47 8.42
N GLY A 70 -7.68 -7.44 9.24
CA GLY A 70 -6.55 -6.52 9.08
C GLY A 70 -5.36 -7.22 8.41
N ILE A 71 -4.76 -6.57 7.42
CA ILE A 71 -3.50 -6.97 6.78
C ILE A 71 -2.49 -5.83 6.99
N ARG A 72 -1.28 -6.14 7.45
CA ARG A 72 -0.24 -5.16 7.76
C ARG A 72 1.07 -5.48 7.05
N ALA A 73 1.69 -4.45 6.51
CA ALA A 73 3.07 -4.43 6.01
C ALA A 73 3.78 -3.16 6.51
N ASP A 74 5.07 -3.26 6.79
CA ASP A 74 5.97 -2.12 7.03
C ASP A 74 6.54 -1.56 5.72
N MET A 75 7.07 -0.34 5.81
CA MET A 75 7.66 0.40 4.69
C MET A 75 9.12 0.84 4.93
N ASP A 76 9.54 1.02 6.19
CA ASP A 76 10.90 1.39 6.61
C ASP A 76 11.80 0.20 6.96
#